data_AF-A0A2V8GBI8-F1
#
_entry.id   AF-A0A2V8GBI8-F1
#
_cell.length_a   1.000
_cell.length_b   1.000
_cell.length_c   1.000
_cell.angle_alpha   90.00
_cell.angle_beta   90.00
_cell.angle_gamma   90.00
#
_symmetry.space_group_name_H-M   'P 1'
#
loop_
_entity.id
_entity.type
_entity.pdbx_description
1 polymer ?
#
loop_
_entity_poly.entity_id
_entity_poly.type
_entity_poly.pdbx_seq_one_letter_code
_entity_poly.pdbx_strand_id
1 'polypeptide(L)'
;LPFYAGAWFQAKTVDEAKPMIAGMRAYQLAQTHEEYEQHVRSGASTKYMVTSPADFQTIVQWGLASEQRVVADAMFDLVSQDLRPGLPRIAAPTLLLGTWIGLQEQLKQGHIELSRAAVVKTFEEQYASLPHLHFAITDTARHFIMFDDPAWFFQEVDAFLASPARAAEDRGFAR
;
A
#
# COMPACT_ATOMS: atom_id res chain seq x y z
N LEU A 1 0.38 -3.96 2.43
CA LEU A 1 0.35 -5.44 2.32
C LEU A 1 1.40 -6.04 3.28
N PRO A 2 1.18 -7.23 3.85
CA PRO A 2 2.10 -7.86 4.81
C PRO A 2 3.39 -8.41 4.19
N PHE A 3 3.44 -8.60 2.87
CA PHE A 3 4.66 -8.94 2.13
C PHE A 3 4.75 -8.14 0.83
N TYR A 4 5.45 -6.99 0.89
CA TYR A 4 5.55 -6.04 -0.23
C TYR A 4 6.31 -6.60 -1.43
N ALA A 5 7.41 -7.33 -1.20
CA ALA A 5 8.17 -7.94 -2.29
C ALA A 5 7.33 -8.92 -3.12
N GLY A 6 6.32 -9.57 -2.53
CA GLY A 6 5.39 -10.39 -3.29
C GLY A 6 4.53 -9.58 -4.26
N ALA A 7 4.09 -8.39 -3.86
CA ALA A 7 3.29 -7.52 -4.72
C ALA A 7 4.14 -6.78 -5.78
N TRP A 8 5.35 -6.36 -5.42
CA TRP A 8 6.20 -5.53 -6.30
C TRP A 8 7.07 -6.35 -7.25
N PHE A 9 7.56 -7.49 -6.77
CA PHE A 9 8.54 -8.31 -7.49
C PHE A 9 8.01 -9.69 -7.86
N GLN A 10 6.76 -10.00 -7.52
CA GLN A 10 6.16 -11.33 -7.68
C GLN A 10 6.98 -12.44 -6.97
N ALA A 11 7.79 -12.06 -5.98
CA ALA A 11 8.57 -13.01 -5.18
C ALA A 11 7.64 -13.82 -4.27
N LYS A 12 7.97 -15.08 -4.00
CA LYS A 12 7.21 -15.91 -3.05
C LYS A 12 7.78 -15.81 -1.65
N THR A 13 9.08 -15.52 -1.54
CA THR A 13 9.83 -15.43 -0.28
C THR A 13 10.74 -14.20 -0.29
N VAL A 14 11.18 -13.77 0.90
CA VAL A 14 12.19 -12.71 1.03
C VAL A 14 13.50 -13.11 0.33
N ASP A 15 13.88 -14.39 0.39
CA ASP A 15 15.11 -14.89 -0.22
C ASP A 15 15.12 -14.70 -1.74
N GLU A 16 14.01 -14.99 -2.41
CA GLU A 16 13.82 -14.72 -3.83
C GLU A 16 13.90 -13.22 -4.15
N ALA A 17 13.42 -12.38 -3.24
CA ALA A 17 13.37 -10.92 -3.41
C ALA A 17 14.72 -10.21 -3.20
N LYS A 18 15.65 -10.83 -2.46
CA LYS A 18 16.96 -10.25 -2.08
C LYS A 18 17.69 -9.50 -3.20
N PRO A 19 17.89 -10.06 -4.41
CA PRO A 19 18.61 -9.35 -5.47
C PRO A 19 17.88 -8.08 -5.95
N MET A 20 16.56 -8.10 -6.03
CA MET A 20 15.75 -6.94 -6.44
C MET A 20 15.76 -5.85 -5.37
N ILE A 21 15.66 -6.25 -4.11
CA ILE A 21 15.77 -5.34 -2.96
C ILE A 21 17.16 -4.68 -2.91
N ALA A 22 18.22 -5.48 -3.11
CA ALA A 22 19.59 -4.96 -3.14
C ALA A 22 19.80 -3.96 -4.28
N GLY A 23 19.25 -4.23 -5.47
CA GLY A 23 19.25 -3.31 -6.61
C GLY A 23 18.51 -2.00 -6.29
N MET A 24 17.32 -2.10 -5.70
CA MET A 24 16.54 -0.92 -5.28
C MET A 24 17.30 -0.05 -4.27
N ARG A 25 17.95 -0.69 -3.28
CA ARG A 25 18.75 0.02 -2.28
C ARG A 25 19.98 0.68 -2.89
N ALA A 26 20.70 -0.03 -3.75
CA ALA A 26 21.87 0.51 -4.43
C ALA A 26 21.50 1.71 -5.30
N TYR A 27 20.36 1.65 -6.01
CA TYR A 27 19.84 2.78 -6.78
C TYR A 27 19.58 4.00 -5.88
N GLN A 28 18.86 3.84 -4.76
CA GLN A 28 18.57 4.96 -3.85
C GLN A 28 19.82 5.56 -3.20
N LEU A 29 20.79 4.73 -2.81
CA LEU A 29 22.05 5.18 -2.21
C LEU A 29 22.98 5.87 -3.21
N ALA A 30 22.82 5.61 -4.51
CA ALA A 30 23.57 6.26 -5.57
C ALA A 30 23.01 7.65 -5.94
N GLN A 31 21.76 7.95 -5.56
CA GLN A 31 21.15 9.25 -5.83
C GLN A 31 21.79 10.34 -4.97
N THR A 32 22.19 11.43 -5.62
CA THR A 32 22.49 12.68 -4.93
C THR A 32 21.24 13.24 -4.26
N HIS A 33 21.44 14.13 -3.29
CA HIS A 33 20.32 14.80 -2.64
C HIS A 33 19.47 15.63 -3.61
N GLU A 34 20.10 16.27 -4.60
CA GLU A 34 19.39 17.04 -5.63
C GLU A 34 18.52 16.13 -6.51
N GLU A 35 19.05 14.99 -6.96
CA GLU A 35 18.28 14.01 -7.74
C GLU A 35 17.11 13.44 -6.92
N TYR A 36 17.30 13.22 -5.62
CA TYR A 36 16.24 12.81 -4.71
C TYR A 36 15.13 13.87 -4.63
N GLU A 37 15.48 15.14 -4.38
CA GLU A 37 14.48 16.21 -4.34
C GLU A 37 13.72 16.36 -5.66
N GLN A 38 14.44 16.30 -6.79
CA GLN A 38 13.83 16.34 -8.12
C GLN A 38 12.85 15.18 -8.31
N HIS A 39 13.22 13.97 -7.90
CA HIS A 39 12.34 12.81 -7.93
C HIS A 39 11.08 13.01 -7.08
N VAL A 40 11.22 13.48 -5.84
CA VAL A 40 10.09 13.78 -4.94
C VAL A 40 9.16 14.82 -5.58
N ARG A 41 9.70 15.93 -6.10
CA ARG A 41 8.91 17.00 -6.74
C ARG A 41 8.21 16.55 -8.02
N SER A 42 8.82 15.64 -8.78
CA SER A 42 8.22 15.12 -10.01
C SER A 42 6.93 14.33 -9.75
N GLY A 43 6.78 13.76 -8.56
CA GLY A 43 5.66 12.88 -8.21
C GLY A 43 5.70 11.53 -8.90
N ALA A 44 6.82 11.13 -9.52
CA ALA A 44 6.93 9.87 -10.26
C ALA A 44 6.49 8.63 -9.45
N SER A 45 6.65 8.67 -8.11
CA SER A 45 6.24 7.58 -7.21
C SER A 45 4.95 7.83 -6.44
N THR A 46 4.40 9.06 -6.42
CA THR A 46 3.34 9.45 -5.48
C THR A 46 2.15 10.16 -6.12
N LYS A 47 2.28 10.68 -7.34
CA LYS A 47 1.20 11.45 -7.99
C LYS A 47 -0.08 10.63 -8.22
N TYR A 48 0.06 9.33 -8.47
CA TYR A 48 -1.07 8.42 -8.65
C TYR A 48 -1.72 7.98 -7.32
N MET A 49 -1.19 8.41 -6.17
CA MET A 49 -1.66 7.98 -4.85
C MET A 49 -2.76 8.88 -4.26
N VAL A 50 -2.99 10.05 -4.84
CA VAL A 50 -3.95 11.07 -4.35
C VAL A 50 -4.58 11.81 -5.51
N THR A 51 -5.80 12.29 -5.35
CA THR A 51 -6.59 12.97 -6.40
C THR A 51 -6.35 14.48 -6.42
N SER A 52 -6.42 15.10 -5.26
CA SER A 52 -6.32 16.54 -5.09
C SER A 52 -4.90 17.06 -5.34
N PRO A 53 -4.73 18.10 -6.18
CA PRO A 53 -3.43 18.75 -6.35
C PRO A 53 -2.89 19.36 -5.05
N ALA A 54 -3.77 19.85 -4.17
CA ALA A 54 -3.35 20.44 -2.90
C ALA A 54 -2.77 19.37 -1.96
N ASP A 55 -3.42 18.22 -1.86
CA ASP A 55 -2.95 17.11 -1.03
C ASP A 55 -1.67 16.48 -1.62
N PHE A 56 -1.55 16.45 -2.95
CA PHE A 56 -0.28 16.09 -3.60
C PHE A 56 0.85 17.05 -3.21
N GLN A 57 0.61 18.37 -3.17
CA GLN A 57 1.62 19.32 -2.69
C GLN A 57 2.01 19.07 -1.24
N THR A 58 1.06 18.71 -0.38
CA THR A 58 1.34 18.30 1.00
C THR A 58 2.26 17.07 1.06
N ILE A 59 1.99 16.05 0.24
CA ILE A 59 2.84 14.84 0.15
C ILE A 59 4.26 15.19 -0.34
N VAL A 60 4.39 16.06 -1.35
CA VAL A 60 5.69 16.54 -1.82
C VAL A 60 6.44 17.26 -0.70
N GLN A 61 5.78 18.14 0.05
CA GLN A 61 6.39 18.84 1.18
C GLN A 61 6.88 17.87 2.27
N TRP A 62 6.10 16.86 2.61
CA TRP A 62 6.52 15.82 3.57
C TRP A 62 7.72 15.02 3.07
N GLY A 63 7.74 14.67 1.78
CA GLY A 63 8.87 13.98 1.16
C GLY A 63 10.16 14.81 1.25
N LEU A 64 10.09 16.11 0.98
CA LEU A 64 11.24 17.02 1.05
C LEU A 64 11.69 17.32 2.49
N ALA A 65 10.76 17.27 3.44
CA ALA A 65 11.08 17.44 4.87
C ALA A 65 11.65 16.17 5.51
N SER A 66 11.51 15.02 4.85
CA SER A 66 12.03 13.73 5.33
C SER A 66 13.51 13.58 5.00
N GLU A 67 14.28 12.96 5.90
CA GLU A 67 15.68 12.66 5.65
C GLU A 67 15.78 11.46 4.70
N GLN A 68 16.51 11.64 3.58
CA GLN A 68 16.58 10.67 2.48
C GLN A 68 17.05 9.28 2.95
N ARG A 69 18.08 9.21 3.79
CA ARG A 69 18.63 7.94 4.28
C ARG A 69 17.61 7.20 5.16
N VAL A 70 16.89 7.90 6.02
CA VAL A 70 15.82 7.36 6.86
C VAL A 70 14.67 6.83 6.00
N VAL A 71 14.28 7.55 4.94
CA VAL A 71 13.26 7.07 3.99
C VAL A 71 13.74 5.79 3.29
N ALA A 72 15.00 5.75 2.86
CA ALA A 72 15.58 4.58 2.21
C ALA A 72 15.65 3.35 3.13
N ASP A 73 16.10 3.55 4.38
CA ASP A 73 16.16 2.50 5.39
C ASP A 73 14.74 1.97 5.71
N ALA A 74 13.75 2.86 5.87
CA ALA A 74 12.35 2.47 6.11
C ALA A 74 11.75 1.68 4.92
N MET A 75 12.02 2.10 3.68
CA MET A 75 11.58 1.39 2.49
C MET A 75 12.25 0.02 2.36
N PHE A 76 13.53 -0.07 2.70
CA PHE A 76 14.28 -1.32 2.70
C PHE A 76 13.72 -2.29 3.75
N ASP A 77 13.46 -1.83 4.97
CA ASP A 77 12.87 -2.64 6.03
C ASP A 77 11.49 -3.16 5.63
N LEU A 78 10.66 -2.30 5.03
CA LEU A 78 9.32 -2.65 4.57
C LEU A 78 9.34 -3.77 3.52
N VAL A 79 10.21 -3.67 2.51
CA VAL A 79 10.26 -4.63 1.39
C VAL A 79 10.98 -5.93 1.76
N SER A 80 11.87 -5.88 2.75
CA SER A 80 12.68 -7.03 3.21
C SER A 80 11.98 -7.93 4.23
N GLN A 81 10.77 -7.58 4.65
CA GLN A 81 10.02 -8.33 5.65
C GLN A 81 8.82 -9.05 5.04
N ASP A 82 8.63 -10.29 5.49
CA ASP A 82 7.40 -11.05 5.27
C ASP A 82 6.68 -11.23 6.61
N LEU A 83 5.59 -10.48 6.78
CA LEU A 83 4.78 -10.49 8.01
C LEU A 83 3.66 -11.54 7.97
N ARG A 84 3.45 -12.24 6.84
CA ARG A 84 2.39 -13.25 6.70
C ARG A 84 2.45 -14.36 7.77
N PRO A 85 3.63 -14.87 8.18
CA PRO A 85 3.72 -15.84 9.28
C PRO A 85 3.25 -15.32 10.65
N GLY A 86 3.13 -14.00 10.80
CA GLY A 86 2.64 -13.37 12.03
C GLY A 86 1.12 -13.22 12.11
N LEU A 87 0.42 -13.25 10.97
CA LEU A 87 -1.02 -13.00 10.90
C LEU A 87 -1.87 -13.94 11.77
N PRO A 88 -1.59 -15.25 11.89
CA PRO A 88 -2.38 -16.13 12.75
C PRO A 88 -2.38 -15.75 14.23
N ARG A 89 -1.42 -14.94 14.69
CA ARG A 89 -1.32 -14.48 16.09
C ARG A 89 -2.21 -13.26 16.38
N ILE A 90 -2.76 -12.62 15.35
CA ILE A 90 -3.63 -11.45 15.51
C ILE A 90 -5.03 -11.94 15.89
N ALA A 91 -5.33 -11.88 17.18
CA ALA A 91 -6.65 -12.27 17.72
C ALA A 91 -7.67 -11.13 17.68
N ALA A 92 -7.23 -9.87 17.50
CA ALA A 92 -8.13 -8.73 17.42
C ALA A 92 -8.91 -8.74 16.09
N PRO A 93 -10.22 -8.41 16.11
CA PRO A 93 -10.95 -8.09 14.88
C PRO A 93 -10.21 -7.01 14.09
N THR A 94 -10.08 -7.20 12.78
CA THR A 94 -9.30 -6.31 11.91
C THR A 94 -10.16 -5.83 10.74
N LEU A 95 -10.23 -4.51 10.54
CA LEU A 95 -10.72 -3.89 9.31
C LEU A 95 -9.54 -3.67 8.35
N LEU A 96 -9.70 -4.11 7.10
CA LEU A 96 -8.73 -3.92 6.04
C LEU A 96 -9.34 -3.09 4.92
N LEU A 97 -8.80 -1.89 4.72
CA LEU A 97 -9.22 -0.97 3.68
C LEU A 97 -8.26 -1.08 2.48
N GLY A 98 -8.80 -1.43 1.32
CA GLY A 98 -8.08 -1.57 0.06
C GLY A 98 -8.36 -0.43 -0.91
N THR A 99 -7.41 -0.20 -1.81
CA THR A 99 -7.51 0.77 -2.91
C THR A 99 -6.93 0.14 -4.17
N TRP A 100 -7.41 0.52 -5.35
CA TRP A 100 -6.86 -0.02 -6.60
C TRP A 100 -6.79 0.99 -7.75
N ILE A 101 -7.68 1.99 -7.77
CA ILE A 101 -7.85 2.87 -8.93
C ILE A 101 -6.58 3.65 -9.29
N GLY A 102 -5.85 4.18 -8.30
CA GLY A 102 -4.61 4.91 -8.54
C GLY A 102 -3.50 4.03 -9.15
N LEU A 103 -3.39 2.78 -8.69
CA LEU A 103 -2.43 1.83 -9.26
C LEU A 103 -2.81 1.43 -10.68
N GLN A 104 -4.11 1.23 -10.94
CA GLN A 104 -4.60 0.96 -12.30
C GLN A 104 -4.22 2.11 -13.24
N GLU A 105 -4.51 3.36 -12.87
CA GLU A 105 -4.19 4.54 -13.68
C GLU A 105 -2.70 4.66 -13.95
N GLN A 106 -1.86 4.39 -12.96
CA GLN A 106 -0.40 4.39 -13.11
C GLN A 106 0.07 3.33 -14.11
N LEU A 107 -0.43 2.10 -13.99
CA LEU A 107 -0.03 0.99 -14.85
C LEU A 107 -0.56 1.13 -16.28
N LYS A 108 -1.72 1.76 -16.45
CA LYS A 108 -2.31 2.05 -17.75
C LYS A 108 -1.42 2.95 -18.61
N GLN A 109 -0.64 3.86 -18.00
CA GLN A 109 0.36 4.68 -18.71
C GLN A 109 1.46 3.83 -19.35
N GLY A 110 1.73 2.65 -18.79
CA GLY A 110 2.65 1.65 -19.34
C GLY A 110 1.97 0.55 -20.17
N HIS A 111 0.70 0.73 -20.54
CA HIS A 111 -0.13 -0.26 -21.24
C HIS A 111 -0.30 -1.59 -20.50
N ILE A 112 -0.26 -1.56 -19.17
CA ILE A 112 -0.51 -2.72 -18.31
C ILE A 112 -1.92 -2.59 -17.74
N GLU A 113 -2.76 -3.59 -18.03
CA GLU A 113 -4.12 -3.66 -17.51
C GLU A 113 -4.14 -4.31 -16.12
N LEU A 114 -4.69 -3.59 -15.14
CA LEU A 114 -4.92 -4.08 -13.78
C LEU A 114 -6.42 -4.08 -13.51
N SER A 115 -6.98 -5.25 -13.18
CA SER A 115 -8.38 -5.37 -12.79
C SER A 115 -8.53 -5.27 -11.27
N ARG A 116 -9.67 -4.74 -10.82
CA ARG A 116 -10.08 -4.77 -9.41
C ARG A 116 -9.97 -6.19 -8.83
N ALA A 117 -10.47 -7.18 -9.56
CA ALA A 117 -10.44 -8.59 -9.13
C ALA A 117 -9.01 -9.11 -8.87
N ALA A 118 -8.03 -8.71 -9.67
CA ALA A 118 -6.62 -9.08 -9.43
C ALA A 118 -6.06 -8.46 -8.15
N VAL A 119 -6.45 -7.22 -7.84
CA VAL A 119 -6.06 -6.55 -6.59
C VAL A 119 -6.75 -7.18 -5.39
N VAL A 120 -8.05 -7.44 -5.47
CA VAL A 120 -8.82 -8.15 -4.43
C VAL A 120 -8.19 -9.50 -4.13
N LYS A 121 -7.88 -10.28 -5.17
CA LYS A 121 -7.21 -11.58 -5.01
C LYS A 121 -5.84 -11.45 -4.32
N THR A 122 -5.09 -10.39 -4.63
CA THR A 122 -3.80 -10.12 -3.96
C THR A 122 -4.00 -9.87 -2.46
N PHE A 123 -5.00 -9.07 -2.08
CA PHE A 123 -5.34 -8.87 -0.66
C PHE A 123 -5.79 -10.18 0.00
N GLU A 124 -6.65 -10.95 -0.67
CA GLU A 124 -7.14 -12.23 -0.18
C GLU A 124 -5.99 -13.21 0.11
N GLU A 125 -5.05 -13.36 -0.82
CA GLU A 125 -3.88 -14.23 -0.68
C GLU A 125 -2.93 -13.73 0.42
N GLN A 126 -2.67 -12.44 0.49
CA GLN A 126 -1.76 -11.84 1.46
C GLN A 126 -2.28 -11.93 2.89
N TYR A 127 -3.59 -11.88 3.09
CA TYR A 127 -4.24 -11.94 4.41
C TYR A 127 -4.94 -13.28 4.68
N ALA A 128 -4.66 -14.32 3.88
CA ALA A 128 -5.37 -15.61 3.94
C ALA A 128 -5.40 -16.24 5.35
N SER A 129 -4.33 -16.07 6.12
CA SER A 129 -4.16 -16.67 7.45
C SER A 129 -4.60 -15.79 8.62
N LEU A 130 -5.15 -14.59 8.36
CA LEU A 130 -5.70 -13.71 9.39
C LEU A 130 -7.15 -14.13 9.71
N PRO A 131 -7.46 -14.56 10.96
CA PRO A 131 -8.72 -15.23 11.27
C PRO A 131 -9.92 -14.29 11.35
N HIS A 132 -9.74 -13.09 11.93
CA HIS A 132 -10.81 -12.13 12.18
C HIS A 132 -10.59 -10.87 11.35
N LEU A 133 -11.11 -10.88 10.14
CA LEU A 133 -10.87 -9.85 9.13
C LEU A 133 -12.18 -9.43 8.49
N HIS A 134 -12.34 -8.14 8.23
CA HIS A 134 -13.32 -7.60 7.29
C HIS A 134 -12.58 -6.77 6.24
N PHE A 135 -12.75 -7.09 4.97
CA PHE A 135 -12.17 -6.36 3.84
C PHE A 135 -13.20 -5.44 3.19
N ALA A 136 -12.83 -4.18 2.99
CA ALA A 136 -13.56 -3.22 2.18
C ALA A 136 -12.59 -2.57 1.20
N ILE A 137 -13.00 -2.40 -0.06
CA ILE A 137 -12.18 -1.76 -1.10
C ILE A 137 -13.00 -0.69 -1.80
N THR A 138 -12.41 0.49 -1.92
CA THR A 138 -13.02 1.64 -2.61
C THR A 138 -12.67 1.63 -4.09
N ASP A 139 -13.64 2.04 -4.91
CA ASP A 139 -13.51 2.24 -6.36
C ASP A 139 -13.24 3.72 -6.72
N THR A 140 -13.32 4.63 -5.75
CA THR A 140 -13.19 6.08 -5.94
C THR A 140 -11.87 6.62 -5.40
N ALA A 141 -11.42 6.13 -4.24
CA ALA A 141 -10.25 6.67 -3.57
C ALA A 141 -8.94 6.01 -4.05
N ARG A 142 -7.89 6.82 -4.19
CA ARG A 142 -6.51 6.33 -4.37
C ARG A 142 -5.92 5.96 -3.00
N HIS A 143 -4.60 5.74 -2.94
CA HIS A 143 -3.89 5.22 -1.78
C HIS A 143 -4.16 6.01 -0.48
N PHE A 144 -4.24 7.35 -0.56
CA PHE A 144 -4.59 8.20 0.57
C PHE A 144 -6.11 8.36 0.71
N ILE A 145 -6.79 7.27 1.11
CA ILE A 145 -8.27 7.23 1.23
C ILE A 145 -8.81 8.39 2.09
N MET A 146 -8.14 8.72 3.19
CA MET A 146 -8.56 9.79 4.09
C MET A 146 -8.55 11.19 3.45
N PHE A 147 -7.79 11.39 2.36
CA PHE A 147 -7.82 12.62 1.58
C PHE A 147 -8.81 12.52 0.43
N ASP A 148 -8.82 11.40 -0.28
CA ASP A 148 -9.61 11.24 -1.50
C ASP A 148 -11.11 10.99 -1.24
N ASP A 149 -11.43 10.24 -0.19
CA ASP A 149 -12.80 9.90 0.19
C ASP A 149 -12.96 9.80 1.72
N PRO A 150 -12.88 10.94 2.44
CA PRO A 150 -12.99 10.95 3.89
C PRO A 150 -14.34 10.43 4.38
N ALA A 151 -15.43 10.66 3.63
CA ALA A 151 -16.76 10.20 3.99
C ALA A 151 -16.83 8.67 3.98
N TRP A 152 -16.34 8.02 2.92
CA TRP A 152 -16.25 6.56 2.85
C TRP A 152 -15.33 6.01 3.94
N PHE A 153 -14.16 6.63 4.16
CA PHE A 153 -13.23 6.20 5.21
C PHE A 153 -13.88 6.20 6.60
N PHE A 154 -14.50 7.31 7.00
CA PHE A 154 -15.17 7.39 8.31
C PHE A 154 -16.37 6.46 8.40
N GLN A 155 -17.13 6.27 7.32
CA GLN A 155 -18.24 5.32 7.30
C GLN A 155 -17.78 3.89 7.59
N GLU A 156 -16.73 3.40 6.92
CA GLU A 156 -16.19 2.05 7.13
C GLU A 156 -15.62 1.88 8.54
N VAL A 157 -14.89 2.88 9.03
CA VAL A 157 -14.32 2.88 10.38
C VAL A 157 -15.41 2.88 11.45
N ASP A 158 -16.40 3.77 11.35
CA ASP A 158 -17.48 3.88 12.33
C ASP A 158 -18.37 2.62 12.34
N ALA A 159 -18.69 2.08 11.16
CA ALA A 159 -19.44 0.84 11.04
C ALA A 159 -18.72 -0.35 11.68
N PHE A 160 -17.40 -0.43 11.50
CA PHE A 160 -16.57 -1.46 12.13
C PHE A 160 -16.51 -1.27 13.66
N LEU A 161 -16.24 -0.05 14.13
CA LEU A 161 -16.12 0.26 15.57
C LEU A 161 -17.42 0.04 16.34
N ALA A 162 -18.59 0.16 15.68
CA ALA A 162 -19.88 -0.12 16.29
C ALA A 162 -20.05 -1.60 16.69
N SER A 163 -19.40 -2.55 15.98
CA SER A 163 -19.46 -3.98 16.30
C SER A 163 -18.29 -4.78 15.67
N PRO A 164 -17.05 -4.65 16.16
CA PRO A 164 -15.86 -5.19 15.49
C PRO A 164 -15.87 -6.71 15.30
N ALA A 165 -16.25 -7.46 16.36
CA ALA A 165 -16.28 -8.92 16.31
C ALA A 165 -17.28 -9.43 15.27
N ARG A 166 -18.47 -8.83 15.22
CA ARG A 166 -19.52 -9.17 14.24
C ARG A 166 -19.11 -8.81 12.82
N ALA A 167 -18.48 -7.65 12.61
CA ALA A 167 -18.01 -7.24 11.29
C ALA A 167 -16.97 -8.24 10.73
N ALA A 168 -16.08 -8.73 11.59
CA ALA A 168 -15.03 -9.69 11.22
C ALA A 168 -15.51 -11.15 11.03
N GLU A 169 -16.81 -11.44 11.21
CA GLU A 169 -17.39 -12.75 10.85
C GLU A 169 -17.49 -12.94 9.33
N ASP A 170 -17.66 -11.84 8.58
CA ASP A 170 -17.59 -11.84 7.12
C ASP A 170 -16.27 -11.22 6.65
N ARG A 171 -15.48 -12.00 5.91
CA ARG A 171 -14.19 -11.58 5.38
C ARG A 171 -14.27 -10.47 4.35
N GLY A 172 -15.41 -10.26 3.68
CA GLY A 172 -15.60 -9.14 2.75
C GLY A 172 -14.96 -9.29 1.36
N PHE A 173 -14.33 -10.43 1.05
CA PHE A 173 -13.70 -10.68 -0.27
C PHE A 173 -14.68 -11.11 -1.37
N ALA A 174 -15.87 -11.58 -1.03
CA ALA A 174 -16.85 -12.09 -1.98
C ALA A 174 -17.78 -11.01 -2.58
N ARG A 175 -17.51 -9.71 -2.31
CA ARG A 175 -18.38 -8.58 -2.67
C ARG A 175 -17.76 -7.65 -3.72
#